data_AF-A0A8S3HWH3-F1
#
_entry.id   AF-A0A8S3HWH3-F1
#
_cell.length_a   1.000
_cell.length_b   1.000
_cell.length_c   1.000
_cell.angle_alpha   90.00
_cell.angle_beta   90.00
_cell.angle_gamma   90.00
#
_symmetry.space_group_name_H-M   'P 1'
#
loop_
_entity.id
_entity.type
_entity.pdbx_description
1 polymer ?
#
loop_
_entity_poly.entity_id
_entity_poly.type
_entity_poly.pdbx_seq_one_letter_code
_entity_poly.pdbx_strand_id
1 'polypeptide(L)'
;TPTLKYTLNQIGYFDTLSISNERFFLGGQCGDIYEFIYEENVKSTLTKLGQTFLSNLVPSFLQLGSLSQANAASMTVKQITVDHKRLLLYACLANDSLHIYDVSTDKGHRLFNYTFDDLISKLKQRQTISYDDYRPFLTMYTVQSYESSLFNLILVTHTGIRLYYTLIMPTVGQANTNLAQPTQQSRLELIHVRYPPTIPNLPQTNAQQPIFRTGYVDMNCLFLFTSDSNRPQSFGRMILLTNSDSTLLTSSTLLSSN
;
A
#
# COMPACT_ATOMS: atom_id res chain seq x y z
N THR A 1 32.70 5.03 5.49
CA THR A 1 31.64 4.06 5.09
C THR A 1 31.86 3.71 3.64
N PRO A 2 31.92 2.43 3.26
CA PRO A 2 32.02 2.06 1.85
C PRO A 2 30.74 2.49 1.12
N THR A 3 30.89 3.33 0.10
CA THR A 3 29.78 3.75 -0.77
C THR A 3 29.77 2.84 -1.99
N LEU A 4 28.74 2.00 -2.10
CA LEU A 4 28.50 1.17 -3.27
C LEU A 4 27.74 2.00 -4.32
N LYS A 5 28.33 2.19 -5.50
CA LYS A 5 27.74 2.94 -6.61
C LYS A 5 27.51 2.00 -7.80
N TYR A 6 26.26 1.89 -8.23
CA TYR A 6 25.87 1.08 -9.38
C TYR A 6 25.25 1.95 -10.47
N THR A 7 25.59 1.63 -11.72
CA THR A 7 24.93 2.18 -12.90
C THR A 7 24.00 1.10 -13.45
N LEU A 8 22.70 1.35 -13.38
CA LEU A 8 21.71 0.49 -14.00
C LEU A 8 21.82 0.66 -15.52
N ASN A 9 22.01 -0.45 -16.25
CA ASN A 9 22.08 -0.45 -17.72
C ASN A 9 20.71 -0.25 -18.39
N GLN A 10 19.63 -0.19 -17.59
CA GLN A 10 18.28 0.05 -18.04
C GLN A 10 17.83 1.44 -17.56
N ILE A 11 17.31 2.25 -18.48
CA ILE A 11 16.71 3.55 -18.17
C ILE A 11 15.37 3.27 -17.48
N GLY A 12 15.34 3.42 -16.17
CA GLY A 12 14.14 3.35 -15.36
C GLY A 12 14.13 4.49 -14.35
N TYR A 13 13.05 5.25 -14.32
CA TYR A 13 12.78 6.20 -13.23
C TYR A 13 12.05 5.43 -12.13
N PHE A 14 12.69 5.34 -10.96
CA PHE A 14 12.14 4.69 -9.78
C PHE A 14 11.84 5.75 -8.73
N ASP A 15 10.60 5.82 -8.29
CA ASP A 15 10.15 6.83 -7.31
C ASP A 15 10.00 6.23 -5.90
N THR A 16 9.91 4.89 -5.81
CA THR A 16 9.71 4.18 -4.54
C THR A 16 10.77 3.10 -4.36
N LEU A 17 11.34 3.01 -3.14
CA LEU A 17 12.25 1.94 -2.71
C LEU A 17 11.69 1.30 -1.43
N SER A 18 11.66 -0.02 -1.39
CA SER A 18 11.35 -0.81 -0.19
C SER A 18 12.40 -1.89 0.01
N ILE A 19 12.74 -2.17 1.27
CA ILE A 19 13.76 -3.15 1.64
C ILE A 19 13.12 -4.18 2.56
N SER A 20 13.38 -5.47 2.32
CA SER A 20 12.89 -6.55 3.15
C SER A 20 13.80 -7.76 3.03
N ASN A 21 14.30 -8.28 4.17
CA ASN A 21 15.21 -9.43 4.23
C ASN A 21 16.32 -9.38 3.16
N GLU A 22 17.08 -8.27 3.12
CA GLU A 22 18.21 -8.06 2.20
C GLU A 22 17.83 -7.92 0.71
N ARG A 23 16.54 -7.99 0.38
CA ARG A 23 16.01 -7.76 -0.97
C ARG A 23 15.60 -6.30 -1.13
N PHE A 24 15.88 -5.75 -2.30
CA PHE A 24 15.58 -4.37 -2.66
C PHE A 24 14.49 -4.37 -3.74
N PHE A 25 13.37 -3.72 -3.44
CA PHE A 25 12.24 -3.59 -4.36
C PHE A 25 12.08 -2.13 -4.79
N LEU A 26 11.96 -1.92 -6.09
CA LEU A 26 11.89 -0.62 -6.74
C LEU A 26 10.57 -0.48 -7.50
N GLY A 27 9.86 0.63 -7.28
CA GLY A 27 8.63 0.97 -7.99
C GLY A 27 8.90 1.94 -9.12
N GLY A 28 8.46 1.60 -10.33
CA GLY A 28 8.61 2.43 -11.53
C GLY A 28 7.36 3.25 -11.89
N GLN A 29 7.50 4.10 -12.91
CA GLN A 29 6.44 5.02 -13.36
C GLN A 29 5.25 4.35 -14.09
N CYS A 30 5.41 3.14 -14.63
CA CYS A 30 4.35 2.43 -15.36
C CYS A 30 3.69 1.30 -14.56
N GLY A 31 3.72 1.36 -13.23
CA GLY A 31 3.16 0.32 -12.35
C GLY A 31 4.02 -0.95 -12.28
N ASP A 32 5.20 -0.87 -12.86
CA ASP A 32 6.18 -1.94 -12.88
C ASP A 32 6.96 -1.95 -11.57
N ILE A 33 7.20 -3.15 -11.06
CA ILE A 33 7.99 -3.36 -9.85
C ILE A 33 9.22 -4.15 -10.26
N TYR A 34 10.35 -3.78 -9.69
CA TYR A 34 11.62 -4.40 -9.98
C TYR A 34 12.25 -4.86 -8.68
N GLU A 35 12.95 -5.98 -8.74
CA GLU A 35 13.83 -6.45 -7.70
C GLU A 35 15.28 -6.21 -8.13
N PHE A 36 16.03 -5.54 -7.26
CA PHE A 36 17.46 -5.35 -7.44
C PHE A 36 18.21 -6.44 -6.68
N ILE A 37 18.92 -7.27 -7.44
CA ILE A 37 19.71 -8.38 -6.93
C ILE A 37 21.17 -7.96 -6.97
N TYR A 38 21.78 -7.93 -5.79
CA TYR A 38 23.19 -7.66 -5.61
C TYR A 38 23.95 -8.97 -5.37
N GLU A 39 25.01 -9.18 -6.13
CA GLU A 39 25.93 -10.30 -5.96
C GLU A 39 27.36 -9.75 -6.10
N GLU A 40 28.21 -10.02 -5.10
CA GLU A 40 29.54 -9.40 -4.98
C GLU A 40 30.45 -9.68 -6.19
N ASN A 41 30.28 -10.85 -6.82
CA ASN A 41 31.11 -11.36 -7.92
C ASN A 41 30.43 -11.34 -9.30
N VAL A 42 29.16 -10.92 -9.37
CA VAL A 42 28.36 -10.92 -10.61
C VAL A 42 27.82 -9.53 -10.86
N LYS A 43 27.55 -9.19 -12.12
CA LYS A 43 26.91 -7.92 -12.46
C LYS A 43 25.56 -7.83 -11.74
N SER A 44 25.35 -6.75 -10.99
CA SER A 44 24.07 -6.44 -10.36
C SER A 44 22.95 -6.50 -11.40
N THR A 45 21.88 -7.22 -11.09
CA THR A 45 20.78 -7.47 -12.03
C THR A 45 19.50 -6.82 -11.52
N LEU A 46 18.71 -6.27 -12.44
CA LEU A 46 17.40 -5.73 -12.16
C LEU A 46 16.34 -6.62 -12.83
N THR A 47 15.51 -7.26 -12.02
CA THR A 47 14.49 -8.21 -12.48
C THR A 47 13.11 -7.58 -12.32
N LYS A 48 12.36 -7.44 -13.41
CA LYS A 48 10.97 -6.98 -13.36
C LYS A 48 10.06 -8.07 -12.80
N LEU A 49 9.32 -7.76 -11.74
CA LEU A 49 8.35 -8.65 -11.11
C LEU A 49 7.02 -8.67 -11.88
N GLY A 50 6.44 -9.85 -12.05
CA GLY A 50 5.08 -10.01 -12.60
C GLY A 50 4.96 -9.66 -14.09
N GLN A 51 5.94 -10.07 -14.91
CA GLN A 51 5.89 -9.89 -16.36
C GLN A 51 4.55 -10.37 -16.95
N THR A 52 3.80 -9.46 -17.57
CA THR A 52 2.66 -9.82 -18.42
C THR A 52 3.17 -10.05 -19.85
N PHE A 53 2.56 -10.99 -20.59
CA PHE A 53 2.96 -11.31 -21.97
C PHE A 53 3.04 -10.07 -22.88
N LEU A 54 2.18 -9.06 -22.66
CA LEU A 54 2.16 -7.81 -23.42
C LEU A 54 3.30 -6.84 -23.03
N SER A 55 3.76 -6.88 -21.78
CA SER A 55 4.89 -6.04 -21.33
C SER A 55 6.23 -6.43 -21.97
N ASN A 56 6.33 -7.63 -22.55
CA ASN A 56 7.47 -8.08 -23.34
C ASN A 56 7.41 -7.65 -24.82
N LEU A 57 6.22 -7.29 -25.32
CA LEU A 57 5.99 -6.98 -26.73
C LEU A 57 6.15 -5.49 -27.04
N VAL A 58 5.96 -4.63 -26.04
CA VAL A 58 6.14 -3.19 -26.19
C VAL A 58 7.33 -2.76 -25.35
N PRO A 59 8.47 -2.41 -25.97
CA PRO A 59 9.60 -1.82 -25.28
C PRO A 59 9.18 -0.65 -24.37
N SER A 60 9.76 -0.56 -23.18
CA SER A 60 9.39 0.44 -22.15
C SER A 60 9.46 1.88 -22.67
N PHE A 61 10.35 2.19 -23.61
CA PHE A 61 10.44 3.52 -24.22
C PHE A 61 9.24 3.86 -25.12
N LEU A 62 8.59 2.87 -25.75
CA LEU A 62 7.38 3.08 -26.54
C LEU A 62 6.14 3.24 -25.64
N GLN A 63 6.12 2.61 -24.46
CA GLN A 63 5.05 2.82 -23.48
C GLN A 63 5.07 4.25 -22.94
N LEU A 64 6.27 4.81 -22.72
CA LEU A 64 6.46 6.20 -22.27
C LEU A 64 6.05 7.22 -23.35
N GLY A 65 6.07 6.84 -24.63
CA GLY A 65 5.64 7.68 -25.76
C GLY A 65 4.18 7.47 -26.20
N SER A 66 3.58 6.30 -25.96
CA SER A 66 2.21 5.98 -26.39
C SER A 66 1.15 6.19 -25.30
N LEU A 67 1.55 6.14 -24.03
CA LEU A 67 0.70 6.56 -22.92
C LEU A 67 0.79 8.07 -22.83
N SER A 68 -0.37 8.74 -22.78
CA SER A 68 -0.39 10.15 -22.41
C SER A 68 0.32 10.32 -21.06
N GLN A 69 1.06 11.41 -20.89
CA GLN A 69 1.79 11.69 -19.64
C GLN A 69 0.87 11.61 -18.41
N ALA A 70 -0.43 11.91 -18.58
CA ALA A 70 -1.47 11.75 -17.58
C ALA A 70 -1.77 10.28 -17.21
N ASN A 71 -1.76 9.36 -18.18
CA ASN A 71 -1.97 7.92 -17.93
C ASN A 71 -0.72 7.26 -17.35
N ALA A 72 0.48 7.73 -17.69
CA ALA A 72 1.72 7.24 -17.06
C ALA A 72 1.80 7.71 -15.60
N ALA A 73 1.45 8.97 -15.31
CA ALA A 73 1.43 9.49 -13.95
C ALA A 73 0.44 8.74 -13.04
N SER A 74 -0.72 8.30 -13.56
CA SER A 74 -1.70 7.54 -12.78
C SER A 74 -1.27 6.09 -12.50
N MET A 75 -0.34 5.55 -13.28
CA MET A 75 0.18 4.19 -13.10
C MET A 75 1.45 4.14 -12.24
N THR A 76 2.01 5.28 -11.83
CA THR A 76 3.25 5.33 -11.05
C THR A 76 3.08 4.65 -9.69
N VAL A 77 4.05 3.82 -9.28
CA VAL A 77 4.03 3.17 -7.96
C VAL A 77 4.33 4.21 -6.88
N LYS A 78 3.34 4.45 -6.00
CA LYS A 78 3.38 5.44 -4.92
C LYS A 78 3.99 4.88 -3.63
N GLN A 79 3.67 3.62 -3.30
CA GLN A 79 4.13 2.99 -2.07
C GLN A 79 4.27 1.48 -2.26
N ILE A 80 5.32 0.90 -1.67
CA ILE A 80 5.54 -0.55 -1.60
C ILE A 80 5.65 -0.92 -0.13
N THR A 81 5.02 -2.02 0.28
CA THR A 81 5.29 -2.67 1.56
C THR A 81 5.32 -4.18 1.41
N VAL A 82 6.14 -4.84 2.23
CA VAL A 82 6.46 -6.26 2.09
C VAL A 82 6.09 -7.01 3.37
N ASP A 83 5.43 -8.15 3.20
CA ASP A 83 5.25 -9.15 4.24
C ASP A 83 6.29 -10.25 4.03
N HIS A 84 7.33 -10.22 4.85
CA HIS A 84 8.50 -11.08 4.68
C HIS A 84 8.23 -12.52 5.13
N LYS A 85 7.27 -12.75 6.04
CA LYS A 85 6.92 -14.10 6.50
C LYS A 85 6.00 -14.80 5.50
N ARG A 86 5.05 -14.06 4.94
CA ARG A 86 4.11 -14.60 3.95
C ARG A 86 4.65 -14.50 2.52
N LEU A 87 5.82 -13.88 2.33
CA LEU A 87 6.48 -13.67 1.03
C LEU A 87 5.57 -12.96 0.03
N LEU A 88 4.88 -11.91 0.50
CA LEU A 88 3.96 -11.10 -0.30
C LEU A 88 4.44 -9.66 -0.37
N LEU A 89 4.33 -9.07 -1.56
CA LEU A 89 4.59 -7.66 -1.79
C LEU A 89 3.30 -6.98 -2.19
N TYR A 90 3.01 -5.87 -1.53
CA TYR A 90 1.87 -5.02 -1.81
C TYR A 90 2.37 -3.70 -2.38
N ALA A 91 1.80 -3.28 -3.50
CA ALA A 91 2.13 -2.01 -4.14
C ALA A 91 0.88 -1.20 -4.39
N CYS A 92 0.92 0.05 -3.96
CA CYS A 92 -0.12 1.04 -4.21
C CYS A 92 0.33 1.97 -5.32
N LEU A 93 -0.50 2.13 -6.34
CA LEU A 93 -0.26 3.03 -7.46
C LEU A 93 -0.86 4.42 -7.19
N ALA A 94 -0.50 5.40 -8.00
CA ALA A 94 -1.00 6.78 -7.90
C ALA A 94 -2.51 6.91 -8.18
N ASN A 95 -3.12 5.92 -8.86
CA ASN A 95 -4.56 5.79 -9.04
C ASN A 95 -5.25 5.00 -7.92
N ASP A 96 -4.55 4.70 -6.83
CA ASP A 96 -5.04 3.97 -5.66
C ASP A 96 -5.42 2.51 -5.94
N SER A 97 -4.98 1.97 -7.07
CA SER A 97 -4.99 0.52 -7.28
C SER A 97 -3.96 -0.17 -6.39
N LEU A 98 -4.37 -1.29 -5.80
CA LEU A 98 -3.53 -2.17 -5.02
C LEU A 98 -3.15 -3.39 -5.85
N HIS A 99 -1.86 -3.55 -6.10
CA HIS A 99 -1.30 -4.73 -6.74
C HIS A 99 -0.64 -5.61 -5.68
N ILE A 100 -0.90 -6.92 -5.75
CA ILE A 100 -0.33 -7.91 -4.83
C ILE A 100 0.52 -8.89 -5.63
N TYR A 101 1.76 -9.09 -5.19
CA TYR A 101 2.73 -9.97 -5.81
C TYR A 101 3.16 -11.06 -4.83
N ASP A 102 3.24 -12.28 -5.33
CA ASP A 102 3.97 -13.37 -4.68
C ASP A 102 5.45 -13.18 -4.99
N VAL A 103 6.26 -13.00 -3.95
CA VAL A 103 7.71 -12.85 -4.05
C VAL A 103 8.44 -14.06 -3.50
N SER A 104 7.78 -15.20 -3.36
CA SER A 104 8.41 -16.48 -2.99
C SER A 104 9.42 -16.97 -4.03
N THR A 105 9.32 -16.51 -5.27
CA THR A 105 10.25 -16.80 -6.35
C THR A 105 10.94 -15.52 -6.84
N ASP A 106 12.17 -15.62 -7.33
CA ASP A 106 12.99 -14.48 -7.79
C ASP A 106 12.38 -13.67 -8.94
N LYS A 107 11.42 -14.26 -9.67
CA LYS A 107 10.76 -13.58 -10.78
C LYS A 107 9.49 -12.83 -10.36
N GLY A 108 8.94 -13.17 -9.18
CA GLY A 108 7.69 -12.68 -8.62
C GLY A 108 6.47 -12.81 -9.55
N HIS A 109 5.36 -13.31 -9.04
CA HIS A 109 4.12 -13.40 -9.81
C HIS A 109 3.10 -12.40 -9.30
N ARG A 110 2.56 -11.55 -10.19
CA ARG A 110 1.43 -10.68 -9.81
C ARG A 110 0.19 -11.56 -9.61
N LEU A 111 -0.30 -11.60 -8.39
CA LEU A 111 -1.45 -12.41 -8.00
C LEU A 111 -2.76 -11.67 -8.28
N PHE A 112 -2.89 -10.45 -7.75
CA PHE A 112 -4.15 -9.69 -7.78
C PHE A 112 -3.93 -8.22 -8.10
N ASN A 113 -4.96 -7.61 -8.67
CA ASN A 113 -5.11 -6.16 -8.80
C ASN A 113 -6.50 -5.81 -8.26
N TYR A 114 -6.55 -4.89 -7.31
CA TYR A 114 -7.79 -4.32 -6.81
C TYR A 114 -7.80 -2.82 -7.12
N THR A 115 -8.88 -2.35 -7.73
CA THR A 115 -9.13 -0.91 -7.81
C THR A 115 -9.56 -0.39 -6.43
N PHE A 116 -9.47 0.92 -6.24
CA PHE A 116 -10.01 1.56 -5.05
C PHE A 116 -11.49 1.18 -4.81
N ASP A 117 -12.31 1.17 -5.86
CA ASP A 117 -13.72 0.81 -5.78
C ASP A 117 -13.94 -0.65 -5.35
N ASP A 118 -13.10 -1.58 -5.80
CA ASP A 118 -13.17 -2.98 -5.37
C ASP A 118 -12.91 -3.11 -3.86
N LEU A 119 -11.93 -2.36 -3.35
CA LEU A 119 -11.52 -2.40 -1.95
C LEU A 119 -12.60 -1.84 -1.03
N ILE A 120 -13.30 -0.78 -1.44
CA ILE A 120 -14.37 -0.15 -0.65
C ILE A 120 -15.77 -0.69 -0.97
N SER A 121 -15.94 -1.58 -1.94
CA SER A 121 -17.23 -2.12 -2.36
C SER A 121 -18.06 -2.69 -1.19
N LYS A 122 -17.42 -3.45 -0.29
CA LYS A 122 -18.07 -4.00 0.91
C LYS A 122 -18.48 -2.94 1.92
N LEU A 123 -17.81 -1.79 1.97
CA LEU A 123 -18.20 -0.66 2.81
C LEU A 123 -19.47 -0.01 2.28
N LYS A 124 -19.50 0.25 0.96
CA LYS A 124 -20.67 0.82 0.28
C LYS A 124 -21.93 -0.02 0.50
N GLN A 125 -21.80 -1.35 0.60
CA GLN A 125 -22.93 -2.24 0.89
C GLN A 125 -23.39 -2.21 2.36
N ARG A 126 -22.48 -1.97 3.31
CA ARG A 126 -22.78 -2.04 4.75
C ARG A 126 -23.17 -0.70 5.37
N GLN A 127 -22.77 0.42 4.78
CA GLN A 127 -23.00 1.75 5.35
C GLN A 127 -23.42 2.76 4.27
N THR A 128 -24.35 3.65 4.63
CA THR A 128 -24.78 4.79 3.81
C THR A 128 -23.77 5.94 3.94
N ILE A 129 -22.56 5.73 3.44
CA ILE A 129 -21.47 6.72 3.55
C ILE A 129 -21.13 7.28 2.17
N SER A 130 -20.88 8.59 2.10
CA SER A 130 -20.57 9.29 0.85
C SER A 130 -19.19 8.87 0.34
N TYR A 131 -19.02 8.79 -0.97
CA TYR A 131 -17.72 8.51 -1.61
C TYR A 131 -16.62 9.48 -1.15
N ASP A 132 -17.01 10.73 -0.83
CA ASP A 132 -16.12 11.78 -0.34
C ASP A 132 -15.48 11.49 1.02
N ASP A 133 -16.09 10.62 1.83
CA ASP A 133 -15.56 10.25 3.15
C ASP A 133 -14.39 9.27 3.05
N TYR A 134 -14.22 8.61 1.90
CA TYR A 134 -13.17 7.62 1.67
C TYR A 134 -12.13 8.07 0.65
N ARG A 135 -11.94 9.39 0.45
CA ARG A 135 -10.84 9.94 -0.38
C ARG A 135 -9.59 9.05 -0.37
N PRO A 136 -8.87 8.96 -1.51
CA PRO A 136 -7.92 7.89 -1.85
C PRO A 136 -6.92 7.44 -0.76
N PHE A 137 -6.23 6.33 -0.99
CA PHE A 137 -5.38 5.75 0.06
C PHE A 137 -4.22 6.68 0.38
N LEU A 138 -4.12 7.07 1.65
CA LEU A 138 -3.01 7.86 2.16
C LEU A 138 -1.75 7.00 2.24
N THR A 139 -1.84 5.89 2.97
CA THR A 139 -0.72 4.98 3.22
C THR A 139 -1.19 3.55 3.48
N MET A 140 -0.28 2.61 3.31
CA MET A 140 -0.46 1.17 3.50
C MET A 140 0.56 0.61 4.47
N TYR A 141 0.16 -0.40 5.25
CA TYR A 141 1.01 -1.11 6.20
C TYR A 141 0.74 -2.61 6.16
N THR A 142 1.79 -3.42 6.02
CA THR A 142 1.70 -4.88 6.12
C THR A 142 1.74 -5.30 7.58
N VAL A 143 0.70 -6.01 8.02
CA VAL A 143 0.62 -6.54 9.38
C VAL A 143 1.37 -7.86 9.40
N GLN A 144 2.47 -7.90 10.13
CA GLN A 144 3.32 -9.09 10.18
C GLN A 144 2.64 -10.20 10.98
N SER A 145 2.99 -11.46 10.70
CA SER A 145 2.34 -12.61 11.36
C SER A 145 2.55 -12.66 12.88
N TYR A 146 3.61 -12.03 13.40
CA TYR A 146 3.83 -11.89 14.84
C TYR A 146 2.94 -10.82 15.50
N GLU A 147 2.39 -9.88 14.72
CA GLU A 147 1.47 -8.84 15.20
C GLU A 147 0.03 -9.34 15.19
N SER A 148 -0.36 -10.01 14.10
CA SER A 148 -1.68 -10.60 13.96
C SER A 148 -1.68 -11.75 12.96
N SER A 149 -2.30 -12.86 13.35
CA SER A 149 -2.63 -13.95 12.43
C SER A 149 -3.85 -13.65 11.56
N LEU A 150 -4.71 -12.72 11.99
CA LEU A 150 -5.98 -12.40 11.34
C LEU A 150 -5.81 -11.35 10.25
N PHE A 151 -5.04 -10.30 10.52
CA PHE A 151 -4.85 -9.18 9.59
C PHE A 151 -3.56 -9.35 8.79
N ASN A 152 -3.62 -8.99 7.52
CA ASN A 152 -2.48 -9.00 6.60
C ASN A 152 -2.10 -7.59 6.16
N LEU A 153 -3.09 -6.72 6.00
CA LEU A 153 -2.91 -5.39 5.42
C LEU A 153 -3.82 -4.37 6.11
N ILE A 154 -3.25 -3.21 6.41
CA ILE A 154 -4.00 -2.04 6.85
C ILE A 154 -3.86 -0.97 5.75
N LEU A 155 -4.99 -0.48 5.27
CA LEU A 155 -5.04 0.70 4.41
C LEU A 155 -5.56 1.88 5.23
N VAL A 156 -4.92 3.03 5.09
CA VAL A 156 -5.33 4.28 5.74
C VAL A 156 -5.73 5.26 4.66
N THR A 157 -6.92 5.84 4.76
CA THR A 157 -7.43 6.84 3.81
C THR A 157 -6.94 8.24 4.15
N HIS A 158 -7.09 9.19 3.22
CA HIS A 158 -6.84 10.62 3.48
C HIS A 158 -7.74 11.21 4.58
N THR A 159 -8.86 10.57 4.91
CA THR A 159 -9.74 10.93 6.04
C THR A 159 -9.33 10.26 7.35
N GLY A 160 -8.29 9.42 7.36
CA GLY A 160 -7.78 8.75 8.57
C GLY A 160 -8.58 7.51 8.96
N ILE A 161 -9.44 7.01 8.07
CA ILE A 161 -10.14 5.73 8.25
C ILE A 161 -9.15 4.60 8.00
N ARG A 162 -9.11 3.63 8.91
CA ARG A 162 -8.27 2.44 8.82
C ARG A 162 -9.11 1.24 8.39
N LEU A 163 -8.68 0.59 7.32
CA LEU A 163 -9.32 -0.58 6.74
C LEU A 163 -8.42 -1.79 6.94
N TYR A 164 -8.88 -2.77 7.70
CA TYR A 164 -8.15 -3.98 8.05
C TYR A 164 -8.58 -5.11 7.13
N TYR A 165 -7.65 -5.61 6.34
CA TYR A 165 -7.87 -6.69 5.40
C TYR A 165 -7.17 -7.97 5.83
N THR A 166 -7.81 -9.08 5.53
CA THR A 166 -7.23 -10.41 5.54
C THR A 166 -7.08 -10.92 4.11
N LEU A 167 -6.05 -11.71 3.86
CA LEU A 167 -5.84 -12.38 2.59
C LEU A 167 -6.23 -13.83 2.73
N ILE A 168 -7.30 -14.22 2.05
CA ILE A 168 -7.73 -15.60 1.97
C ILE A 168 -7.00 -16.22 0.80
N MET A 169 -6.21 -17.26 1.05
CA MET A 169 -5.58 -18.10 0.05
C MET A 169 -6.23 -19.49 0.11
N PRO A 170 -6.51 -20.17 -1.02
CA PRO A 170 -6.98 -21.53 -0.99
C PRO A 170 -5.93 -22.42 -0.35
N THR A 171 -6.34 -23.15 0.68
CA THR A 171 -5.52 -24.19 1.28
C THR A 171 -5.32 -25.30 0.26
N VAL A 172 -4.10 -25.45 -0.28
CA VAL A 172 -3.72 -26.62 -1.08
C VAL A 172 -3.62 -27.81 -0.14
N GLY A 173 -4.76 -28.40 0.21
CA GLY A 173 -4.81 -29.40 1.26
C GLY A 173 -6.21 -29.93 1.52
N GLN A 174 -6.93 -30.31 0.47
CA GLN A 174 -7.98 -31.36 0.47
C GLN A 174 -8.55 -31.53 -0.96
N ALA A 175 -7.68 -31.80 -1.93
CA ALA A 175 -8.11 -32.37 -3.21
C ALA A 175 -8.32 -33.87 -3.03
N ASN A 176 -9.35 -34.27 -2.29
CA ASN A 176 -9.76 -35.67 -2.14
C ASN A 176 -11.27 -35.79 -1.87
N THR A 177 -12.11 -35.07 -2.63
CA THR A 177 -13.53 -35.45 -2.78
C THR A 177 -14.04 -35.00 -4.15
N ASN A 178 -14.57 -35.95 -4.92
CA ASN A 178 -15.22 -35.78 -6.23
C ASN A 178 -16.55 -34.98 -6.16
N LEU A 179 -16.52 -33.78 -5.62
CA LEU A 179 -17.64 -32.84 -5.62
C LEU A 179 -17.09 -31.48 -6.02
N ALA A 180 -17.71 -30.86 -7.02
CA ALA A 180 -17.37 -29.54 -7.54
C ALA A 180 -17.54 -28.46 -6.46
N GLN A 181 -16.57 -28.36 -5.55
CA GLN A 181 -16.40 -27.22 -4.67
C GLN A 181 -15.95 -26.05 -5.55
N PRO A 182 -16.55 -24.86 -5.43
CA PRO A 182 -16.03 -23.68 -6.11
C PRO A 182 -14.58 -23.50 -5.67
N THR A 183 -13.66 -23.55 -6.62
CA THR A 183 -12.25 -23.24 -6.40
C THR A 183 -12.19 -21.89 -5.72
N GLN A 184 -11.93 -21.88 -4.40
CA GLN A 184 -11.93 -20.67 -3.61
C GLN A 184 -10.74 -19.84 -4.08
N GLN A 185 -11.00 -18.90 -4.98
CA GLN A 185 -9.96 -18.02 -5.51
C GLN A 185 -9.42 -17.19 -4.36
N SER A 186 -8.09 -17.06 -4.32
CA SER A 186 -7.43 -16.17 -3.38
C SER A 186 -8.01 -14.77 -3.50
N ARG A 187 -8.34 -14.14 -2.37
CA ARG A 187 -8.94 -12.82 -2.36
C ARG A 187 -8.62 -12.05 -1.10
N LEU A 188 -8.57 -10.72 -1.24
CA LEU A 188 -8.50 -9.80 -0.12
C LEU A 188 -9.92 -9.54 0.43
N GLU A 189 -10.09 -9.63 1.75
CA GLU A 189 -11.36 -9.44 2.42
C GLU A 189 -11.25 -8.41 3.54
N LEU A 190 -12.11 -7.40 3.52
CA LEU A 190 -12.24 -6.40 4.57
C LEU A 190 -12.89 -7.02 5.81
N ILE A 191 -12.17 -6.99 6.94
CA ILE A 191 -12.60 -7.58 8.22
C ILE A 191 -13.04 -6.51 9.20
N HIS A 192 -12.31 -5.39 9.30
CA HIS A 192 -12.60 -4.34 10.28
C HIS A 192 -12.35 -2.95 9.69
N VAL A 193 -13.18 -1.98 10.09
CA VAL A 193 -13.02 -0.55 9.80
C VAL A 193 -12.88 0.23 11.10
N ARG A 194 -11.88 1.12 11.21
CA ARG A 194 -11.74 2.03 12.36
C ARG A 194 -11.71 3.46 11.88
N TYR A 195 -12.72 4.22 12.28
CA TYR A 195 -12.80 5.65 12.04
C TYR A 195 -11.72 6.41 12.85
N PRO A 196 -11.27 7.58 12.36
CA PRO A 196 -10.49 8.50 13.19
C PRO A 196 -11.33 8.94 14.41
N PRO A 197 -10.71 9.24 15.55
CA PRO A 197 -11.44 9.80 16.68
C PRO A 197 -12.03 11.16 16.29
N THR A 198 -13.24 11.43 16.75
CA THR A 198 -13.82 12.78 16.68
C THR A 198 -13.07 13.66 17.68
N ILE A 199 -12.38 14.70 17.20
CA ILE A 199 -11.67 15.65 18.05
C ILE A 199 -12.69 16.64 18.59
N PRO A 200 -12.99 16.68 19.90
CA PRO A 200 -14.09 17.48 20.43
C PRO A 200 -13.92 19.02 20.28
N ASN A 201 -12.75 19.50 19.84
CA ASN A 201 -12.40 20.93 19.79
C ASN A 201 -11.84 21.39 18.44
N LEU A 202 -12.15 20.70 17.33
CA LEU A 202 -11.86 21.27 16.01
C LEU A 202 -12.82 22.46 15.80
N PRO A 203 -12.33 23.69 15.53
CA PRO A 203 -13.22 24.81 15.24
C PRO A 203 -14.13 24.39 14.08
N GLN A 204 -15.44 24.40 14.33
CA GLN A 204 -16.49 24.07 13.37
C GLN A 204 -16.64 25.19 12.31
N THR A 205 -15.53 25.70 11.80
CA THR A 205 -15.55 26.58 10.64
C THR A 205 -15.68 25.71 9.39
N ASN A 206 -16.93 25.38 9.07
CA ASN A 206 -17.39 24.55 7.95
C ASN A 206 -17.07 23.06 8.10
N ALA A 207 -18.12 22.23 8.08
CA ALA A 207 -18.10 20.79 8.34
C ALA A 207 -17.34 19.97 7.27
N GLN A 208 -16.03 20.11 7.18
CA GLN A 208 -15.16 19.27 6.35
C GLN A 208 -14.25 18.44 7.26
N GLN A 209 -14.24 17.12 7.05
CA GLN A 209 -13.37 16.21 7.78
C GLN A 209 -11.89 16.59 7.56
N PRO A 210 -11.01 16.45 8.57
CA PRO A 210 -9.59 16.74 8.42
C PRO A 210 -8.99 15.86 7.32
N ILE A 211 -8.33 16.49 6.35
CA ILE A 211 -7.60 15.81 5.27
C ILE A 211 -6.15 15.63 5.72
N PHE A 212 -5.75 14.39 5.93
CA PHE A 212 -4.38 14.00 6.22
C PHE A 212 -3.58 13.89 4.93
N ARG A 213 -2.33 14.37 4.93
CA ARG A 213 -1.48 14.44 3.73
C ARG A 213 -0.32 13.47 3.76
N THR A 214 0.13 13.12 4.95
CA THR A 214 1.07 12.02 5.15
C THR A 214 0.68 11.24 6.41
N GLY A 215 1.03 9.96 6.43
CA GLY A 215 0.76 9.07 7.53
C GLY A 215 1.88 8.05 7.66
N TYR A 216 2.19 7.68 8.89
CA TYR A 216 3.13 6.61 9.19
C TYR A 216 2.44 5.64 10.15
N VAL A 217 2.52 4.35 9.84
CA VAL A 217 1.93 3.28 10.65
C VAL A 217 3.06 2.35 11.06
N ASP A 218 3.11 2.04 12.34
CA ASP A 218 4.01 1.04 12.89
C ASP A 218 3.33 0.33 14.06
N MET A 219 3.16 -0.99 13.93
CA MET A 219 2.46 -1.90 14.85
C MET A 219 1.10 -1.37 15.34
N ASN A 220 1.11 -0.58 16.42
CA ASN A 220 -0.07 -0.05 17.08
C ASN A 220 -0.12 1.48 17.07
N CYS A 221 0.86 2.15 16.47
CA CYS A 221 0.93 3.60 16.38
C CYS A 221 0.63 4.04 14.95
N LEU A 222 -0.30 4.98 14.81
CA LEU A 222 -0.59 5.68 13.57
C LEU A 222 -0.34 7.17 13.79
N PHE A 223 0.65 7.70 13.09
CA PHE A 223 0.94 9.12 13.02
C PHE A 223 0.27 9.67 11.77
N LEU A 224 -0.61 10.65 11.94
CA LEU A 224 -1.28 11.35 10.84
C LEU A 224 -0.89 12.81 10.87
N PHE A 225 -0.64 13.37 9.70
CA PHE A 225 -0.21 14.76 9.57
C PHE A 225 -1.19 15.52 8.69
N THR A 226 -1.75 16.60 9.23
CA THR A 226 -2.56 17.54 8.46
C THR A 226 -1.65 18.62 7.86
N SER A 227 -2.00 19.09 6.67
CA SER A 227 -1.44 20.32 6.11
C SER A 227 -2.54 21.37 6.12
N ASP A 228 -2.23 22.57 6.56
CA ASP A 228 -3.15 23.69 6.39
C ASP A 228 -3.28 24.01 4.89
N SER A 229 -4.52 24.16 4.42
CA SER A 229 -4.85 24.43 3.02
C SER A 229 -4.17 25.70 2.48
N ASN A 230 -3.85 26.66 3.36
CA ASN A 230 -3.21 27.93 3.01
C ASN A 230 -1.67 27.87 2.97
N ARG A 231 -1.04 26.77 3.43
CA ARG A 231 0.42 26.59 3.42
C ARG A 231 0.78 25.12 3.17
N PRO A 232 0.87 24.68 1.91
CA PRO A 232 1.12 23.28 1.55
C PRO A 232 2.49 22.75 1.98
N GLN A 233 3.41 23.62 2.41
CA GLN A 233 4.76 23.25 2.87
C GLN A 233 4.95 23.32 4.40
N SER A 234 3.93 23.75 5.17
CA SER A 234 3.98 23.69 6.62
C SER A 234 3.15 22.50 7.12
N PHE A 235 3.77 21.58 7.85
CA PHE A 235 3.03 20.61 8.64
C PHE A 235 2.19 21.38 9.66
N GLY A 236 0.87 21.28 9.54
CA GLY A 236 -0.05 22.04 10.40
C GLY A 236 -0.15 21.38 11.78
N ARG A 237 -0.62 20.12 11.81
CA ARG A 237 -0.83 19.37 13.05
C ARG A 237 -0.47 17.90 12.86
N MET A 238 0.17 17.31 13.87
CA MET A 238 0.38 15.88 13.98
C MET A 238 -0.64 15.30 14.95
N ILE A 239 -1.28 14.20 14.55
CA ILE A 239 -2.17 13.41 15.39
C ILE A 239 -1.54 12.04 15.55
N LEU A 240 -1.20 11.68 16.78
CA LEU A 240 -0.83 10.33 17.14
C LEU A 240 -2.07 9.57 17.59
N LEU A 241 -2.31 8.43 16.96
CA LEU A 241 -3.34 7.46 17.33
C LEU A 241 -2.65 6.18 17.78
N THR A 242 -2.75 5.88 19.08
CA THR A 242 -2.26 4.61 19.64
C THR A 242 -3.41 3.62 19.77
N ASN A 243 -3.22 2.41 19.25
CA ASN A 243 -4.08 1.25 19.51
C ASN A 243 -3.61 0.59 20.80
N SER A 244 -4.08 1.06 21.95
CA SER A 244 -3.97 0.32 23.21
C SER A 244 -5.27 -0.45 23.44
N ASP A 245 -5.27 -1.75 23.14
CA ASP A 245 -6.28 -2.66 23.69
C ASP A 245 -5.91 -3.00 25.13
N SER A 246 -6.17 -2.03 26.00
CA SER A 246 -6.49 -2.22 27.41
C SER A 246 -7.14 -0.93 27.87
N THR A 247 -8.47 -0.85 27.76
CA THR A 247 -9.34 0.08 28.49
C THR A 247 -8.89 1.55 28.59
N LEU A 248 -9.60 2.44 27.90
CA LEU A 248 -9.66 3.88 28.23
C LEU A 248 -8.29 4.58 28.28
N LEU A 249 -7.80 5.08 27.15
CA LEU A 249 -7.05 6.34 27.05
C LEU A 249 -6.84 6.67 25.57
N THR A 250 -7.84 7.32 24.95
CA THR A 250 -7.63 8.12 23.74
C THR A 250 -6.88 9.39 24.13
N SER A 251 -5.58 9.27 24.44
CA SER A 251 -4.71 10.43 24.60
C SER A 251 -4.31 10.93 23.22
N SER A 252 -5.11 11.85 22.67
CA SER A 252 -4.69 12.67 21.53
C SER A 252 -3.74 13.75 22.06
N THR A 253 -2.43 13.46 22.09
CA THR A 253 -1.44 14.51 22.37
C THR A 253 -1.27 15.35 21.11
N LEU A 254 -1.93 16.51 21.10
CA LEU A 254 -1.68 17.58 20.13
C LEU A 254 -0.29 18.15 20.42
N LEU A 255 0.70 17.74 19.64
CA LEU A 255 2.00 18.42 19.62
C LEU A 255 1.86 19.60 18.64
N SER A 256 1.56 20.79 19.17
CA SER A 256 1.74 22.04 18.43
C SER A 256 3.14 22.57 18.71
N SER A 257 3.94 22.78 17.66
CA SER A 257 5.12 23.64 17.77
C SER A 257 4.65 25.08 17.97
N ASN A 258 5.06 25.71 19.07
CA ASN A 258 4.99 27.16 19.27
C ASN A 258 5.81 27.91 18.21
#